data_AF-A0A4Y9Q5Q5-F1
#
_entry.id   AF-A0A4Y9Q5Q5-F1
#
_cell.length_a   1.000
_cell.length_b   1.000
_cell.length_c   1.000
_cell.angle_alpha   90.00
_cell.angle_beta   90.00
_cell.angle_gamma   90.00
#
_symmetry.space_group_name_H-M   'P 1'
#
loop_
_entity.id
_entity.type
_entity.pdbx_description
1 polymer ?
#
loop_
_entity_poly.entity_id
_entity_poly.type
_entity_poly.pdbx_seq_one_letter_code
_entity_poly.pdbx_strand_id
1 'polypeptide(L)'
;MSLGSRWRRVDAEHWVHRLGMLQTTLLVLLAGWTVLSGFVVGLVAAVVPAALAALAGWMTAAWRRDEPWSWPAWVCASGAGAVLSATQLVVGGPTWASCSGLALAVLTLVLLAHPDSRARWLSPSPPAVTRSGDDTRADAGEGRGRGS
;
A
#
# COMPACT_ATOMS: atom_id res chain seq x y z
N MET A 1 14.91 -6.92 24.86
CA MET A 1 14.62 -6.59 23.44
C MET A 1 15.94 -6.27 22.75
N SER A 2 16.38 -7.10 21.79
CA SER A 2 17.69 -6.90 21.16
C SER A 2 17.63 -5.74 20.15
N LEU A 3 18.67 -4.92 20.12
CA LEU A 3 18.80 -3.80 19.18
C LEU A 3 18.64 -4.25 17.71
N GLY A 4 19.03 -5.49 17.36
CA GLY A 4 18.87 -6.04 16.02
C GLY A 4 17.41 -6.16 15.53
N SER A 5 16.45 -6.32 16.44
CA SER A 5 15.01 -6.36 16.07
C SER A 5 14.44 -4.98 15.71
N ARG A 6 15.00 -3.90 16.29
CA ARG A 6 14.61 -2.52 15.97
C ARG A 6 15.16 -2.09 14.62
N TRP A 7 16.40 -2.44 14.30
CA TRP A 7 17.01 -2.10 13.02
C TRP A 7 16.34 -2.81 11.83
N ARG A 8 15.98 -4.10 11.96
CA ARG A 8 15.25 -4.82 10.90
C ARG A 8 13.87 -4.25 10.58
N ARG A 9 13.16 -3.76 11.59
CA ARG A 9 11.83 -3.16 11.39
C ARG A 9 11.87 -1.84 10.62
N VAL A 10 12.90 -1.02 10.87
CA VAL A 10 13.04 0.30 10.23
C VAL A 10 13.35 0.17 8.75
N ASP A 11 14.14 -0.84 8.34
CA ASP A 11 14.45 -1.03 6.92
C ASP A 11 13.23 -1.51 6.11
N ALA A 12 12.47 -2.48 6.61
CA ALA A 12 11.35 -3.05 5.85
C ALA A 12 10.27 -2.01 5.50
N GLU A 13 9.93 -1.15 6.46
CA GLU A 13 8.91 -0.11 6.28
C GLU A 13 9.39 0.98 5.30
N HIS A 14 10.68 1.33 5.36
CA HIS A 14 11.29 2.31 4.47
C HIS A 14 11.39 1.78 3.02
N TRP A 15 11.70 0.50 2.84
CA TRP A 15 11.77 -0.14 1.51
C TRP A 15 10.40 -0.25 0.85
N VAL A 16 9.35 -0.63 1.57
CA VAL A 16 7.98 -0.69 1.01
C VAL A 16 7.51 0.69 0.59
N HIS A 17 7.78 1.72 1.40
CA HIS A 17 7.40 3.08 1.04
C HIS A 17 8.15 3.59 -0.19
N ARG A 18 9.48 3.35 -0.26
CA ARG A 18 10.28 3.71 -1.44
C ARG A 18 9.83 2.97 -2.69
N LEU A 19 9.53 1.68 -2.60
CA LEU A 19 9.03 0.90 -3.74
C LEU A 19 7.65 1.36 -4.20
N GLY A 20 6.73 1.64 -3.27
CA GLY A 20 5.42 2.18 -3.61
C GLY A 20 5.53 3.53 -4.32
N MET A 21 6.43 4.40 -3.83
CA MET A 21 6.71 5.69 -4.45
C MET A 21 7.38 5.53 -5.83
N LEU A 22 8.32 4.58 -5.97
CA LEU A 22 8.97 4.30 -7.25
C LEU A 22 7.98 3.74 -8.27
N GLN A 23 7.13 2.79 -7.87
CA GLN A 23 6.11 2.18 -8.72
C GLN A 23 5.06 3.20 -9.17
N THR A 24 4.59 4.06 -8.26
CA THR A 24 3.66 5.15 -8.63
C THR A 24 4.30 6.15 -9.58
N THR A 25 5.56 6.54 -9.34
CA THR A 25 6.29 7.42 -10.27
C THR A 25 6.47 6.77 -11.65
N LEU A 26 6.80 5.48 -11.70
CA LEU A 26 6.92 4.71 -12.95
C LEU A 26 5.59 4.61 -13.69
N LEU A 27 4.49 4.34 -12.98
CA LEU A 27 3.15 4.31 -13.58
C LEU A 27 2.74 5.68 -14.12
N VAL A 28 3.05 6.76 -13.40
CA VAL A 28 2.78 8.14 -13.86
C VAL A 28 3.63 8.50 -15.08
N LEU A 29 4.92 8.12 -15.09
CA LEU A 29 5.79 8.30 -16.26
C LEU A 29 5.29 7.50 -17.46
N LEU A 30 4.90 6.24 -17.25
CA LEU A 30 4.35 5.40 -18.31
C LEU A 30 3.03 5.95 -18.82
N ALA A 31 2.15 6.43 -17.94
CA ALA A 31 0.92 7.13 -18.29
C ALA A 31 1.18 8.39 -19.12
N GLY A 32 2.14 9.21 -18.70
CA GLY A 32 2.54 10.41 -19.44
C GLY A 32 3.10 10.05 -20.82
N TRP A 33 3.92 9.00 -20.90
CA TRP A 33 4.47 8.50 -22.15
C TRP A 33 3.40 7.95 -23.09
N THR A 34 2.45 7.15 -22.59
CA THR A 34 1.36 6.61 -23.41
C THR A 34 0.47 7.72 -23.93
N VAL A 35 0.16 8.74 -23.12
CA VAL A 35 -0.56 9.95 -23.55
C VAL A 35 0.21 10.68 -24.65
N LEU A 36 1.53 10.87 -24.48
CA LEU A 36 2.38 11.57 -25.44
C LEU A 36 2.49 10.80 -26.76
N SER A 37 2.64 9.47 -26.70
CA SER A 37 2.72 8.59 -27.87
C SER A 37 1.38 8.35 -28.57
N GLY A 38 0.27 8.50 -27.81
CA GLY A 38 -1.08 8.10 -28.19
C GLY A 38 -1.97 9.26 -28.65
N PHE A 39 -1.39 10.40 -29.03
CA PHE A 39 -2.10 11.65 -29.34
C PHE A 39 -3.16 11.52 -30.48
N VAL A 40 -3.27 10.37 -31.14
CA VAL A 40 -4.25 10.07 -32.20
C VAL A 40 -5.31 9.03 -31.79
N VAL A 41 -5.11 8.21 -30.74
CA VAL A 41 -6.03 7.09 -30.37
C VAL A 41 -6.88 7.37 -29.10
N GLY A 42 -6.82 8.59 -28.57
CA GLY A 42 -7.97 9.17 -27.88
C GLY A 42 -7.99 9.03 -26.36
N LEU A 43 -8.61 10.04 -25.75
CA LEU A 43 -8.81 10.33 -24.33
C LEU A 43 -9.00 9.10 -23.41
N VAL A 44 -9.65 8.04 -23.90
CA VAL A 44 -9.93 6.80 -23.16
C VAL A 44 -8.65 6.06 -22.74
N ALA A 45 -7.63 6.07 -23.60
CA ALA A 45 -6.33 5.47 -23.29
C ALA A 45 -5.56 6.24 -22.20
N ALA A 46 -5.91 7.51 -21.95
CA ALA A 46 -5.34 8.35 -20.89
C ALA A 46 -6.06 8.18 -19.54
N VAL A 47 -7.37 7.89 -19.57
CA VAL A 47 -8.19 7.70 -18.36
C VAL A 47 -7.76 6.46 -17.60
N VAL A 48 -7.44 5.36 -18.29
CA VAL A 48 -7.07 4.10 -17.65
C VAL A 48 -5.78 4.24 -16.81
N PRO A 49 -4.66 4.78 -17.33
CA PRO A 49 -3.46 5.03 -16.53
C PRO A 49 -3.71 6.00 -15.36
N ALA A 50 -4.51 7.05 -15.56
CA ALA A 50 -4.83 8.01 -14.50
C ALA A 50 -5.65 7.36 -13.37
N ALA A 51 -6.64 6.54 -13.73
CA ALA A 51 -7.44 5.77 -12.77
C ALA A 51 -6.57 4.75 -12.01
N LEU A 52 -5.64 4.07 -12.70
CA LEU A 52 -4.69 3.17 -12.06
C LEU A 52 -3.74 3.91 -11.11
N ALA A 53 -3.27 5.10 -11.48
CA ALA A 53 -2.44 5.93 -10.61
C ALA A 53 -3.21 6.38 -9.35
N ALA A 54 -4.46 6.82 -9.52
CA ALA A 54 -5.33 7.19 -8.40
C ALA A 54 -5.63 5.98 -7.49
N LEU A 55 -5.90 4.82 -8.08
CA LEU A 55 -6.12 3.57 -7.36
C LEU A 55 -4.87 3.16 -6.58
N ALA A 56 -3.69 3.22 -7.21
CA ALA A 56 -2.41 2.94 -6.54
C ALA A 56 -2.16 3.91 -5.38
N GLY A 57 -2.44 5.20 -5.57
CA GLY A 57 -2.36 6.21 -4.51
C GLY A 57 -3.31 5.92 -3.34
N TRP A 58 -4.55 5.56 -3.64
CA TRP A 58 -5.55 5.18 -2.64
C TRP A 58 -5.16 3.91 -1.88
N MET A 59 -4.69 2.87 -2.58
CA MET A 59 -4.19 1.64 -1.97
C MET A 59 -2.95 1.88 -1.11
N THR A 60 -2.08 2.80 -1.50
CA THR A 60 -0.92 3.21 -0.70
C THR A 60 -1.36 3.94 0.57
N ALA A 61 -2.38 4.81 0.46
CA ALA A 61 -2.96 5.49 1.62
C ALA A 61 -3.66 4.50 2.57
N ALA A 62 -4.38 3.51 2.05
CA ALA A 62 -5.01 2.46 2.83
C ALA A 62 -3.98 1.58 3.54
N TRP A 63 -2.89 1.22 2.85
CA TRP A 63 -1.77 0.50 3.45
C TRP A 63 -1.14 1.29 4.61
N ARG A 64 -0.97 2.61 4.46
CA ARG A 64 -0.49 3.49 5.54
C ARG A 64 -1.42 3.57 6.75
N ARG A 65 -2.71 3.27 6.59
CA ARG A 65 -3.70 3.23 7.66
C ARG A 65 -3.80 1.84 8.32
N ASP A 66 -2.94 0.91 7.94
CA ASP A 66 -2.96 -0.49 8.38
C ASP A 66 -4.34 -1.16 8.19
N GLU A 67 -5.05 -0.79 7.11
CA GLU A 67 -6.34 -1.39 6.78
C GLU A 67 -6.18 -2.88 6.44
N PRO A 68 -6.99 -3.79 7.03
CA PRO A 68 -6.80 -5.24 6.91
C PRO A 68 -7.04 -5.77 5.50
N TRP A 69 -7.79 -5.04 4.66
CA TRP A 69 -8.06 -5.39 3.27
C TRP A 69 -6.97 -4.91 2.31
N SER A 70 -6.06 -4.02 2.75
CA SER A 70 -5.04 -3.44 1.87
C SER A 70 -4.05 -4.49 1.35
N TRP A 71 -3.66 -5.46 2.19
CA TRP A 71 -2.77 -6.57 1.82
C TRP A 71 -3.33 -7.47 0.72
N PRO A 72 -4.51 -8.10 0.89
CA PRO A 72 -5.05 -8.94 -0.18
C PRO A 72 -5.33 -8.13 -1.45
N ALA A 73 -5.73 -6.86 -1.34
CA ALA A 73 -5.92 -6.00 -2.51
C ALA A 73 -4.62 -5.80 -3.30
N TRP A 74 -3.50 -5.52 -2.62
CA TRP A 74 -2.18 -5.38 -3.27
C TRP A 74 -1.69 -6.69 -3.90
N VAL A 75 -1.93 -7.83 -3.25
CA VAL A 75 -1.61 -9.16 -3.80
C VAL A 75 -2.44 -9.43 -5.05
N CYS A 76 -3.75 -9.18 -5.02
CA CYS A 76 -4.62 -9.36 -6.19
C CYS A 76 -4.22 -8.44 -7.34
N ALA A 77 -3.96 -7.15 -7.07
CA ALA A 77 -3.55 -6.19 -8.09
C ALA A 77 -2.21 -6.57 -8.74
N SER A 78 -1.21 -6.92 -7.91
CA SER A 78 0.11 -7.34 -8.41
C SER A 78 0.04 -8.67 -9.16
N GLY A 79 -0.76 -9.62 -8.66
CA GLY A 79 -1.02 -10.90 -9.32
C GLY A 79 -1.68 -10.72 -10.69
N ALA A 80 -2.71 -9.87 -10.78
CA ALA A 80 -3.35 -9.55 -12.06
C ALA A 80 -2.37 -8.89 -13.04
N GLY A 81 -1.55 -7.95 -12.57
CA GLY A 81 -0.49 -7.32 -13.37
C GLY A 81 0.56 -8.31 -13.88
N ALA A 82 0.96 -9.28 -13.05
CA ALA A 82 1.87 -10.35 -13.45
C ALA A 82 1.27 -11.25 -14.53
N VAL A 83 0.01 -11.68 -14.34
CA VAL A 83 -0.71 -12.51 -15.33
C VAL A 83 -0.84 -11.78 -16.65
N LEU A 84 -1.28 -10.52 -16.64
CA LEU A 84 -1.39 -9.70 -17.86
C LEU A 84 -0.04 -9.56 -18.58
N SER A 85 1.03 -9.28 -17.84
CA SER A 85 2.38 -9.13 -18.41
C SER A 85 2.90 -10.45 -18.98
N ALA A 86 2.63 -11.57 -18.30
CA ALA A 86 2.99 -12.91 -18.77
C ALA A 86 2.19 -13.30 -20.02
N THR A 87 0.87 -13.03 -20.05
CA THR A 87 0.04 -13.25 -21.24
C THR A 87 0.55 -12.44 -22.42
N GLN A 88 0.90 -11.17 -22.21
CA GLN A 88 1.47 -10.33 -23.25
C GLN A 88 2.79 -10.89 -23.77
N LEU A 89 3.63 -11.43 -22.87
CA LEU A 89 4.91 -12.03 -23.24
C LEU A 89 4.74 -13.32 -24.07
N VAL A 90 3.67 -14.10 -23.80
CA VAL A 90 3.34 -15.33 -24.55
C VAL A 90 2.70 -15.02 -25.90
N VAL A 91 1.77 -14.06 -25.96
CA VAL A 91 0.98 -13.74 -27.16
C VAL A 91 1.72 -12.77 -28.10
N GLY A 92 2.28 -11.70 -27.54
CA GLY A 92 2.95 -10.63 -28.28
C GLY A 92 4.48 -10.74 -28.33
N GLY A 93 5.05 -11.73 -27.63
CA GLY A 93 6.49 -11.90 -27.49
C GLY A 93 7.13 -10.97 -26.45
N PRO A 94 8.44 -11.14 -26.20
CA PRO A 94 9.15 -10.36 -25.20
C PRO A 94 9.35 -8.92 -25.65
N THR A 95 8.74 -7.98 -24.92
CA THR A 95 8.98 -6.55 -25.05
C THR A 95 9.56 -6.01 -23.74
N TRP A 96 10.26 -4.87 -23.81
CA TRP A 96 10.74 -4.19 -22.61
C TRP A 96 9.60 -3.86 -21.63
N ALA A 97 8.42 -3.49 -22.15
CA ALA A 97 7.24 -3.21 -21.34
C ALA A 97 6.71 -4.46 -20.62
N SER A 98 6.56 -5.60 -21.31
CA SER A 98 6.10 -6.84 -20.68
C SER A 98 7.11 -7.38 -19.66
N CYS A 99 8.41 -7.31 -19.97
CA CYS A 99 9.46 -7.77 -19.06
C CYS A 99 9.55 -6.91 -17.79
N SER A 100 9.52 -5.58 -17.94
CA SER A 100 9.57 -4.66 -16.80
C SER A 100 8.29 -4.72 -15.96
N GLY A 101 7.11 -4.81 -16.60
CA GLY A 101 5.84 -5.00 -15.92
C GLY A 101 5.80 -6.29 -15.09
N LEU A 102 6.28 -7.40 -15.68
CA LEU A 102 6.37 -8.68 -14.99
C LEU A 102 7.38 -8.62 -13.82
N ALA A 103 8.57 -8.06 -14.05
CA ALA A 103 9.59 -7.93 -13.02
C ALA A 103 9.10 -7.10 -11.82
N LEU A 104 8.42 -5.98 -12.07
CA LEU A 104 7.80 -5.16 -11.03
C LEU A 104 6.71 -5.94 -10.29
N ALA A 105 5.82 -6.61 -11.00
CA ALA A 105 4.74 -7.37 -10.38
C ALA A 105 5.27 -8.51 -9.49
N VAL A 106 6.28 -9.25 -9.96
CA VAL A 106 6.93 -10.31 -9.19
C VAL A 106 7.67 -9.75 -7.99
N LEU A 107 8.43 -8.66 -8.16
CA LEU A 107 9.13 -8.01 -7.05
C LEU A 107 8.16 -7.55 -5.95
N THR A 108 7.05 -6.93 -6.34
CA THR A 108 6.01 -6.50 -5.40
C THR A 108 5.36 -7.70 -4.70
N LEU A 109 5.09 -8.80 -5.40
CA LEU A 109 4.59 -10.04 -4.78
C LEU A 109 5.59 -10.64 -3.79
N VAL A 110 6.89 -10.65 -4.12
CA VAL A 110 7.95 -11.13 -3.21
C VAL A 110 8.01 -10.27 -1.94
N LEU A 111 7.91 -8.95 -2.07
CA LEU A 111 7.86 -8.03 -0.93
C LEU A 111 6.60 -8.21 -0.08
N LEU A 112 5.45 -8.44 -0.72
CA LEU A 112 4.19 -8.73 -0.03
C LEU A 112 4.22 -10.10 0.68
N ALA A 113 4.92 -11.07 0.11
CA ALA A 113 5.14 -12.40 0.69
C ALA A 113 6.13 -12.39 1.87
N HIS A 114 6.87 -11.29 2.08
CA HIS A 114 7.79 -11.16 3.19
C HIS A 114 7.06 -11.36 4.53
N PRO A 115 7.63 -12.14 5.48
CA PRO A 115 6.96 -12.50 6.74
C PRO A 115 6.53 -11.27 7.56
N ASP A 116 7.27 -10.17 7.48
CA ASP A 116 6.90 -8.92 8.17
C ASP A 116 5.65 -8.27 7.58
N SER A 117 5.46 -8.34 6.26
CA SER A 117 4.24 -7.87 5.59
C SER A 117 3.05 -8.75 5.98
N ARG A 118 3.28 -10.06 6.11
CA ARG A 118 2.26 -11.04 6.53
C ARG A 118 1.90 -10.93 8.01
N ALA A 119 2.85 -10.58 8.87
CA ALA A 119 2.65 -10.47 10.32
C ALA A 119 1.60 -9.40 10.67
N ARG A 120 1.51 -8.32 9.89
CA ARG A 120 0.48 -7.26 10.06
C ARG A 120 -0.94 -7.80 9.87
N TRP A 121 -1.13 -8.78 8.99
CA TRP A 121 -2.43 -9.37 8.74
C TRP A 121 -2.86 -10.36 9.82
N LEU A 122 -1.89 -11.09 10.39
CA LEU A 122 -2.13 -12.10 11.42
C LEU A 122 -2.28 -11.53 12.83
N SER A 123 -1.87 -10.27 13.05
CA SER A 123 -2.05 -9.57 14.32
C SER A 123 -2.96 -8.36 14.11
N PRO A 124 -4.30 -8.55 14.11
CA PRO A 124 -5.21 -7.42 14.18
C PRO A 124 -4.81 -6.57 15.38
N SER A 125 -4.51 -5.30 15.15
CA SER A 125 -4.33 -4.36 16.26
C SER A 125 -5.57 -4.47 17.14
N PRO A 126 -5.42 -4.75 18.45
CA PRO A 126 -6.57 -4.83 19.33
C PRO A 126 -7.38 -3.54 19.12
N PRO A 127 -8.70 -3.64 18.94
CA PRO A 127 -9.53 -2.47 18.69
C PRO A 127 -9.14 -1.44 19.72
N ALA A 128 -8.74 -0.24 19.27
CA ALA A 128 -8.32 0.82 20.16
C ALA A 128 -9.42 0.91 21.21
N VAL A 129 -9.12 0.44 22.42
CA VAL A 129 -10.09 0.45 23.51
C VAL A 129 -10.43 1.91 23.61
N THR A 130 -11.61 2.25 23.10
CA THR A 130 -12.14 3.59 23.23
C THR A 130 -12.17 3.75 24.72
N ARG A 131 -11.19 4.49 25.25
CA ARG A 131 -11.11 4.89 26.63
C ARG A 131 -12.25 5.88 26.77
N SER A 132 -13.44 5.29 26.81
CA SER A 132 -14.73 5.90 26.79
C SER A 132 -14.89 6.50 28.16
N GLY A 133 -14.30 7.68 28.35
CA GLY A 133 -14.86 8.77 29.15
C GLY A 133 -15.41 8.49 30.55
N ASP A 134 -15.12 7.35 31.18
CA ASP A 134 -15.67 7.00 32.49
C ASP A 134 -14.77 7.41 33.66
N ASP A 135 -13.64 8.07 33.37
CA ASP A 135 -12.79 8.72 34.39
C ASP A 135 -13.33 10.10 34.80
N THR A 136 -14.42 10.60 34.20
CA THR A 136 -14.95 11.94 34.52
C THR A 136 -15.80 11.98 35.81
N ARG A 137 -15.99 10.86 36.52
CA ARG A 137 -16.97 10.77 37.62
C ARG A 137 -16.40 10.70 39.04
N ALA A 138 -15.09 10.68 39.23
CA ALA A 138 -14.51 10.49 40.57
C ALA A 138 -14.16 11.78 41.33
N ASP A 139 -14.09 12.96 40.70
CA ASP A 139 -13.45 14.14 41.32
C ASP A 139 -14.41 15.27 41.77
N ALA A 140 -15.73 15.02 41.81
CA ALA A 140 -16.71 16.04 42.19
C ALA A 140 -17.18 15.99 43.65
N GLY A 141 -16.62 15.12 44.51
CA GLY A 141 -17.17 14.83 45.84
C GLY A 141 -16.45 15.43 47.05
N GLU A 142 -15.17 15.79 46.95
CA GLU A 142 -14.32 15.98 48.13
C GLU A 142 -14.06 17.47 48.43
N GLY A 143 -15.10 18.17 48.91
CA GLY A 143 -14.95 19.62 49.14
C GLY A 143 -16.08 20.33 49.88
N ARG A 144 -16.74 19.70 50.87
CA ARG A 144 -17.60 20.45 51.82
C ARG A 144 -17.43 19.94 53.24
N GLY A 145 -16.49 20.55 53.96
CA GLY A 145 -16.45 20.43 55.42
C GLY A 145 -15.24 21.11 56.02
N ARG A 146 -15.36 22.41 56.36
CA ARG A 146 -14.86 23.03 57.60
C ARG A 146 -15.00 24.56 57.58
N GLY A 147 -15.59 25.08 58.65
CA GLY A 147 -15.82 26.50 58.92
C GLY A 147 -17.20 26.62 59.57
N SER A 148 -17.35 26.27 60.86
CA SER A 148 -16.95 26.96 62.09
C SER A 148 -18.17 27.63 62.71
#